data_AF-A0A382ENM2-F1
#
_entry.id   AF-A0A382ENM2-F1
#
_cell.length_a   1.000
_cell.length_b   1.000
_cell.length_c   1.000
_cell.angle_alpha   90.00
_cell.angle_beta   90.00
_cell.angle_gamma   90.00
#
_symmetry.space_group_name_H-M   'P 1'
#
loop_
_entity.id
_entity.type
_entity.pdbx_description
1 polymer ?
#
loop_
_entity_poly.entity_id
_entity_poly.type
_entity_poly.pdbx_seq_one_letter_code
_entity_poly.pdbx_strand_id
1 'polypeptide(L)'
;MASICYFIVAVYAMPDQSEIFPLLAITINISFFLLSFVGVFLGFQGYNFRNNDALLVREGGEEVALQIESLFLKNEVEIKESEFSNFMDMGLWRPIKQYSVGKGEIEIKELWFSAFFYRTQVAFRGDVSKEIVEDYLANLV
;
A
#
# COMPACT_ATOMS: atom_id res chain seq x y z
N MET A 1 -9.25 9.62 13.47
CA MET A 1 -9.48 11.06 13.21
C MET A 1 -10.80 11.30 12.48
N ALA A 2 -11.08 10.59 11.37
CA ALA A 2 -12.37 10.63 10.66
C ALA A 2 -13.60 10.34 11.54
N SER A 3 -13.51 9.36 12.43
CA SER A 3 -14.58 9.00 13.38
C SER A 3 -14.91 10.12 14.36
N ILE A 4 -13.92 10.93 14.72
CA ILE A 4 -14.08 12.08 15.63
C ILE A 4 -14.76 13.23 14.88
N CYS A 5 -14.36 13.49 13.63
CA CYS A 5 -15.03 14.47 12.78
C CYS A 5 -16.49 14.07 12.51
N TYR A 6 -16.75 12.78 12.24
CA TYR A 6 -18.12 12.27 12.12
C TYR A 6 -18.91 12.51 13.40
N PHE A 7 -18.35 12.19 14.56
CA PHE A 7 -19.02 12.38 15.84
C PHE A 7 -19.34 13.86 16.11
N ILE A 8 -18.41 14.77 15.79
CA ILE A 8 -18.61 16.22 15.92
C ILE A 8 -19.72 16.69 14.97
N VAL A 9 -19.72 16.27 13.71
CA VAL A 9 -20.77 16.65 12.74
C VAL A 9 -22.12 16.03 13.11
N ALA A 10 -22.15 14.77 13.55
CA ALA A 10 -23.36 14.08 13.96
C ALA A 10 -23.99 14.72 15.21
N VAL A 11 -23.19 15.18 16.17
CA VAL A 11 -23.67 15.83 17.39
C VAL A 11 -24.08 17.29 17.14
N TYR A 12 -23.34 18.04 16.32
CA TYR A 12 -23.54 19.49 16.18
C TYR A 12 -24.33 19.93 14.93
N ALA A 13 -24.36 19.15 13.85
CA ALA A 13 -24.96 19.56 12.58
C ALA A 13 -26.15 18.68 12.14
N MET A 14 -26.21 17.40 12.55
CA MET A 14 -27.28 16.50 12.12
C MET A 14 -28.65 16.67 12.79
N PRO A 15 -28.81 17.03 14.09
CA PRO A 15 -30.12 16.89 14.73
C PRO A 15 -31.23 17.80 14.16
N ASP A 16 -30.86 18.89 13.46
CA ASP A 16 -31.82 19.85 12.89
C ASP A 16 -31.87 19.83 11.34
N GLN A 17 -30.80 19.36 10.68
CA GLN A 17 -30.66 19.38 9.21
C GLN A 17 -31.06 18.07 8.53
N SER A 18 -31.07 16.93 9.24
CA SER A 18 -31.40 15.62 8.65
C SER A 18 -32.86 15.49 8.23
N GLU A 19 -33.76 16.28 8.84
CA GLU A 19 -35.17 16.34 8.46
C GLU A 19 -35.40 17.22 7.20
N ILE A 20 -34.53 18.20 6.95
CA ILE A 20 -34.69 19.17 5.84
C ILE A 20 -33.96 18.72 4.57
N PHE A 21 -32.80 18.08 4.69
CA PHE A 21 -32.00 17.62 3.55
C PHE A 21 -31.46 16.20 3.77
N PRO A 22 -32.30 15.15 3.65
CA PRO A 22 -31.91 13.75 3.87
C PRO A 22 -30.77 13.31 2.94
N LEU A 23 -30.69 13.86 1.73
CA LEU A 23 -29.63 13.58 0.77
C LEU A 23 -28.25 14.04 1.26
N LEU A 24 -28.19 15.15 2.00
CA LEU A 24 -26.93 15.68 2.56
C LEU A 24 -26.42 14.77 3.68
N ALA A 25 -27.30 14.34 4.58
CA ALA A 25 -26.97 13.41 5.65
C ALA A 25 -26.48 12.05 5.10
N ILE A 26 -27.14 11.52 4.07
CA ILE A 26 -26.72 10.29 3.38
C ILE A 26 -25.34 10.46 2.74
N THR A 27 -25.13 11.56 2.02
CA THR A 27 -23.84 11.87 1.38
C THR A 27 -22.71 11.92 2.40
N ILE A 28 -22.92 12.62 3.52
CA ILE A 28 -21.94 12.71 4.61
C ILE A 28 -21.62 11.33 5.19
N ASN A 29 -22.64 10.52 5.51
CA ASN A 29 -22.45 9.16 6.02
C ASN A 29 -21.63 8.30 5.04
N ILE A 30 -21.94 8.35 3.75
CA ILE A 30 -21.21 7.62 2.71
C ILE A 30 -19.75 8.10 2.62
N SER A 31 -19.50 9.41 2.64
CA SER A 31 -18.14 9.95 2.62
C SER A 31 -17.31 9.46 3.82
N PHE A 32 -17.88 9.45 5.02
CA PHE A 32 -17.18 8.95 6.21
C PHE A 32 -16.98 7.44 6.19
N PHE A 33 -17.95 6.69 5.65
CA PHE A 33 -17.82 5.25 5.45
C PHE A 33 -16.66 4.93 4.50
N LEU A 34 -16.61 5.59 3.33
CA LEU A 34 -15.52 5.44 2.36
C LEU A 34 -14.15 5.82 2.95
N LEU A 35 -14.09 6.92 3.71
CA LEU A 35 -12.86 7.35 4.37
C LEU A 35 -12.39 6.35 5.44
N SER A 36 -13.34 5.74 6.16
CA SER A 36 -13.02 4.70 7.15
C SER A 36 -12.49 3.45 6.47
N PHE A 37 -13.02 3.09 5.29
CA PHE A 37 -12.52 1.97 4.49
C PHE A 37 -11.06 2.18 4.04
N VAL A 38 -10.70 3.40 3.63
CA VAL A 38 -9.30 3.78 3.35
C VAL A 38 -8.42 3.60 4.59
N GLY A 39 -8.90 4.01 5.76
CA GLY A 39 -8.18 3.84 7.02
C GLY A 39 -7.93 2.36 7.38
N VAL A 40 -8.93 1.50 7.19
CA VAL A 40 -8.80 0.04 7.40
C VAL A 40 -7.78 -0.56 6.43
N PHE A 41 -7.83 -0.17 5.15
CA PHE A 41 -6.88 -0.61 4.13
C PHE A 41 -5.43 -0.23 4.51
N LEU A 42 -5.20 1.02 4.91
CA LEU A 42 -3.88 1.47 5.37
C LEU A 42 -3.41 0.72 6.62
N GLY A 43 -4.33 0.41 7.55
CA GLY A 43 -4.02 -0.41 8.72
C GLY A 43 -3.60 -1.84 8.36
N PHE A 44 -4.27 -2.46 7.39
CA PHE A 44 -3.92 -3.80 6.89
C PHE A 44 -2.56 -3.80 6.18
N GLN A 45 -2.30 -2.80 5.33
CA GLN A 45 -0.99 -2.62 4.69
C GLN A 45 0.11 -2.43 5.76
N GLY A 46 -0.12 -1.56 6.74
CA GLY A 46 0.77 -1.33 7.89
C GLY A 46 1.06 -2.59 8.71
N TYR A 47 0.07 -3.46 8.88
CA TYR A 47 0.25 -4.76 9.55
C TYR A 47 1.18 -5.68 8.77
N ASN A 48 0.98 -5.79 7.44
CA ASN A 48 1.86 -6.58 6.58
C ASN A 48 3.30 -6.06 6.56
N PHE A 49 3.50 -4.73 6.63
CA PHE A 49 4.83 -4.14 6.81
C PHE A 49 5.52 -4.61 8.10
N ARG A 50 4.77 -4.69 9.21
CA ARG A 50 5.36 -5.01 10.53
C ARG A 50 5.83 -6.47 10.64
N ASN A 51 5.26 -7.38 9.87
CA ASN A 51 5.64 -8.80 9.87
C ASN A 51 6.84 -9.12 8.95
N ASN A 52 7.58 -8.10 8.47
CA ASN A 52 8.77 -8.18 7.61
C ASN A 52 8.53 -8.64 6.17
N ASP A 53 7.29 -8.91 5.76
CA ASP A 53 6.97 -9.30 4.38
C ASP A 53 6.92 -8.09 3.43
N ALA A 54 7.08 -6.86 3.93
CA ALA A 54 7.19 -5.66 3.11
C ALA A 54 8.09 -4.58 3.70
N LEU A 55 8.75 -3.81 2.84
CA LEU A 55 9.68 -2.73 3.16
C LEU A 55 9.26 -1.43 2.48
N LEU A 56 9.49 -0.29 3.14
CA LEU A 56 9.33 1.05 2.55
C LEU A 56 10.69 1.67 2.24
N VAL A 57 10.91 2.00 0.98
CA VAL A 57 12.13 2.64 0.49
C VAL A 57 11.82 4.00 -0.13
N ARG A 58 12.82 4.88 -0.20
CA ARG A 58 12.66 6.27 -0.67
C ARG A 58 12.89 6.40 -2.17
N GLU A 59 13.63 5.47 -2.72
CA GLU A 59 13.98 5.31 -4.13
C GLU A 59 12.72 5.12 -4.97
N GLY A 60 12.79 5.55 -6.23
CA GLY A 60 11.69 5.37 -7.18
C GLY A 60 11.44 3.89 -7.48
N GLY A 61 10.19 3.53 -7.78
CA GLY A 61 9.81 2.14 -7.97
C GLY A 61 10.61 1.42 -9.05
N GLU A 62 10.88 2.10 -10.17
CA GLU A 62 11.65 1.55 -11.29
C GLU A 62 13.13 1.31 -10.92
N GLU A 63 13.70 2.21 -10.12
CA GLU A 63 15.09 2.07 -9.63
C GLU A 63 15.20 0.87 -8.70
N VAL A 64 14.24 0.71 -7.80
CA VAL A 64 14.13 -0.43 -6.89
C VAL A 64 13.99 -1.73 -7.66
N ALA A 65 13.16 -1.74 -8.70
CA ALA A 65 13.00 -2.91 -9.57
C ALA A 65 14.32 -3.32 -10.23
N LEU A 66 15.08 -2.36 -10.78
CA LEU A 66 16.39 -2.63 -11.38
C LEU A 66 17.41 -3.16 -10.36
N GLN A 67 17.42 -2.62 -9.15
CA GLN A 67 18.29 -3.09 -8.08
C GLN A 67 17.97 -4.55 -7.70
N ILE A 68 16.69 -4.89 -7.59
CA ILE A 68 16.24 -6.26 -7.29
C ILE A 68 16.61 -7.19 -8.44
N GLU A 69 16.35 -6.82 -9.70
CA GLU A 69 16.75 -7.61 -10.87
C GLU A 69 18.26 -7.90 -10.87
N SER A 70 19.08 -6.87 -10.61
CA SER A 70 20.54 -7.02 -10.55
C SER A 70 20.99 -7.94 -9.42
N LEU A 71 20.35 -7.84 -8.25
CA LEU A 71 20.72 -8.61 -7.07
C LEU A 71 20.34 -10.10 -7.22
N PHE A 72 19.18 -10.40 -7.80
CA PHE A 72 18.79 -11.79 -8.10
C PHE A 72 19.63 -12.39 -9.22
N LEU A 73 19.97 -11.61 -10.26
CA LEU A 73 20.88 -12.05 -11.32
C LEU A 73 22.28 -12.41 -10.78
N LYS A 74 22.80 -11.59 -9.85
CA LYS A 74 24.11 -11.83 -9.21
C LYS A 74 24.13 -13.12 -8.38
N ASN A 75 22.99 -13.49 -7.79
CA ASN A 75 22.83 -14.71 -7.00
C ASN A 75 22.43 -15.93 -7.85
N GLU A 76 22.46 -15.82 -9.18
CA GLU A 76 22.10 -16.88 -10.13
C GLU A 76 20.66 -17.41 -9.92
N VAL A 77 19.76 -16.58 -9.39
CA VAL A 77 18.34 -16.91 -9.18
C VAL A 77 17.50 -16.33 -10.32
N GLU A 78 16.80 -17.20 -11.05
CA GLU A 78 15.89 -16.78 -12.12
C GLU A 78 14.61 -16.19 -11.52
N ILE A 79 14.29 -14.96 -11.92
CA ILE A 79 13.03 -14.28 -11.61
C ILE A 79 12.23 -14.08 -12.90
N LYS A 80 10.91 -14.26 -12.83
CA LYS A 80 10.02 -14.05 -13.99
C LYS A 80 9.07 -12.92 -13.70
N GLU A 81 8.99 -11.96 -14.60
CA GLU A 81 7.97 -10.91 -14.50
C GLU A 81 6.58 -11.54 -14.63
N SER A 82 5.69 -11.17 -13.72
CA SER A 82 4.31 -11.62 -13.67
C SER A 82 3.38 -10.42 -13.71
N GLU A 83 2.18 -10.62 -14.24
CA GLU A 83 1.17 -9.57 -14.21
C GLU A 83 0.69 -9.29 -12.79
N PHE A 84 0.45 -8.02 -12.48
CA PHE A 84 -0.19 -7.65 -11.23
C PHE A 84 -1.58 -8.24 -11.15
N SER A 85 -1.85 -9.00 -10.08
CA SER A 85 -3.22 -9.28 -9.70
C SER A 85 -3.94 -7.94 -9.48
N ASN A 86 -5.05 -7.76 -10.18
CA ASN A 86 -5.79 -6.51 -10.30
C ASN A 86 -6.48 -6.17 -8.95
N PHE A 87 -5.68 -5.76 -7.96
CA PHE A 87 -6.17 -5.29 -6.68
C PHE A 87 -6.66 -3.86 -6.82
N MET A 88 -7.81 -3.54 -6.22
CA MET A 88 -8.30 -2.17 -6.16
C MET A 88 -7.21 -1.24 -5.58
N ASP A 89 -6.66 -0.37 -6.41
CA ASP A 89 -5.67 0.61 -5.98
C ASP A 89 -6.32 1.75 -5.18
N MET A 90 -7.62 2.00 -5.43
CA MET A 90 -8.38 3.14 -4.93
C MET A 90 -7.64 4.49 -5.12
N GLY A 91 -6.72 4.56 -6.09
CA GLY A 91 -5.81 5.69 -6.31
C GLY A 91 -4.77 5.94 -5.22
N LEU A 92 -4.58 5.03 -4.27
CA LEU A 92 -3.66 5.19 -3.13
C LEU A 92 -2.25 4.68 -3.42
N TRP A 93 -2.09 3.91 -4.50
CA TRP A 93 -0.82 3.35 -4.90
C TRP A 93 -0.78 3.05 -6.40
N ARG A 94 0.42 2.85 -6.94
CA ARG A 94 0.67 2.50 -8.33
C ARG A 94 1.48 1.20 -8.41
N PRO A 95 1.02 0.18 -9.17
CA PRO A 95 1.84 -1.00 -9.45
C PRO A 95 3.05 -0.61 -10.29
N ILE A 96 4.22 -1.14 -9.94
CA ILE A 96 5.45 -0.95 -10.71
C ILE A 96 5.82 -2.25 -11.41
N LYS A 97 6.30 -3.24 -10.65
CA LYS A 97 6.62 -4.59 -11.16
C LYS A 97 6.29 -5.68 -10.15
N GLN A 98 5.91 -6.85 -10.66
CA GLN A 98 5.74 -8.06 -9.87
C GLN A 98 6.60 -9.17 -10.47
N TYR A 99 7.32 -9.90 -9.62
CA TYR A 99 8.15 -11.03 -10.02
C TYR A 99 7.70 -12.30 -9.31
N SER A 100 7.72 -13.41 -10.03
CA SER A 100 7.60 -14.75 -9.49
C SER A 100 9.00 -15.36 -9.34
N VAL A 101 9.28 -15.92 -8.16
CA VAL A 101 10.55 -16.58 -7.82
C VAL A 101 10.24 -17.95 -7.23
N GLY A 102 10.31 -19.01 -8.04
CA GLY A 102 9.93 -20.36 -7.58
C GLY A 102 8.47 -20.41 -7.09
N LYS A 103 8.26 -20.54 -5.77
CA LYS A 103 6.94 -20.47 -5.10
C LYS A 103 6.72 -19.16 -4.33
N GLY A 104 7.66 -18.22 -4.42
CA GLY A 104 7.59 -16.90 -3.85
C GLY A 104 7.23 -15.83 -4.89
N GLU A 105 6.86 -14.66 -4.39
CA GLU A 105 6.51 -13.49 -5.17
C GLU A 105 7.16 -12.24 -4.60
N ILE A 106 7.58 -11.34 -5.47
CA ILE A 106 8.11 -10.02 -5.14
C ILE A 106 7.19 -9.00 -5.78
N GLU A 107 6.69 -8.06 -5.00
CA GLU A 107 5.70 -7.08 -5.43
C GLU A 107 6.20 -5.68 -5.13
N ILE A 108 6.36 -4.85 -6.16
CA ILE A 108 6.88 -3.48 -6.05
C ILE A 108 5.76 -2.49 -6.39
N LYS A 109 5.44 -1.61 -5.45
CA LYS A 109 4.35 -0.65 -5.57
C LYS A 109 4.79 0.71 -5.06
N GLU A 110 4.41 1.79 -5.73
CA GLU A 110 4.59 3.14 -5.19
C GLU A 110 3.34 3.52 -4.40
N LEU A 111 3.51 3.84 -3.12
CA LEU A 111 2.44 4.33 -2.25
C LEU A 111 2.41 5.86 -2.27
N TRP A 112 1.24 6.43 -2.51
CA TRP A 112 1.03 7.86 -2.67
C TRP A 112 0.23 8.37 -1.47
N PHE A 113 0.92 8.87 -0.44
CA PHE A 113 0.26 9.49 0.71
C PHE A 113 -0.02 10.97 0.46
N SER A 114 0.84 11.64 -0.32
CA SER A 114 0.61 12.97 -0.89
C SER A 114 1.59 13.21 -2.05
N ALA A 115 1.40 14.28 -2.82
CA ALA A 115 2.31 14.69 -3.89
C ALA A 115 3.79 14.87 -3.45
N PHE A 116 4.03 15.01 -2.15
CA PHE A 116 5.36 15.18 -1.54
C PHE A 116 5.83 13.95 -0.76
N PHE A 117 4.91 13.02 -0.47
CA PHE A 117 5.19 11.82 0.31
C PHE A 117 4.82 10.59 -0.52
N TYR A 118 5.75 10.23 -1.40
CA TYR A 118 5.77 8.93 -2.05
C TYR A 118 6.82 8.02 -1.39
N ARG A 119 6.51 6.74 -1.29
CA ARG A 119 7.42 5.68 -0.87
C ARG A 119 7.21 4.48 -1.76
N THR A 120 8.28 3.79 -2.11
CA THR A 120 8.17 2.50 -2.78
C THR A 120 8.04 1.42 -1.72
N GLN A 121 6.98 0.65 -1.81
CA GLN A 121 6.79 -0.59 -1.09
C GLN A 121 7.38 -1.74 -1.89
N VAL A 122 8.22 -2.54 -1.25
CA VAL A 122 8.70 -3.82 -1.78
C VAL A 122 8.19 -4.91 -0.85
N ALA A 123 7.31 -5.78 -1.33
CA ALA A 123 6.82 -6.92 -0.58
C ALA A 123 7.44 -8.21 -1.09
N PHE A 124 7.94 -9.04 -0.17
CA PHE A 124 8.47 -10.37 -0.43
C PHE A 124 7.51 -11.39 0.22
N ARG A 125 6.96 -12.30 -0.57
CA ARG A 125 5.98 -13.29 -0.11
C ARG A 125 6.39 -14.70 -0.51
N GLY A 126 6.02 -15.68 0.32
CA GLY A 126 6.28 -17.08 0.04
C GLY A 126 7.76 -17.44 0.16
N ASP A 127 8.26 -18.27 -0.75
CA ASP A 127 9.59 -18.88 -0.67
C ASP A 127 10.68 -18.02 -1.33
N VAL A 128 10.75 -16.74 -0.95
CA VAL A 128 11.84 -15.85 -1.37
C VAL A 128 13.00 -16.00 -0.40
N SER A 129 14.22 -16.21 -0.92
CA SER A 129 15.41 -16.40 -0.09
C SER A 129 15.66 -15.20 0.83
N LYS A 130 15.69 -15.46 2.15
CA LYS A 130 15.91 -14.42 3.16
C LYS A 130 17.28 -13.78 3.06
N GLU A 131 18.30 -14.53 2.66
CA GLU A 131 19.67 -14.02 2.48
C GLU A 131 19.70 -12.90 1.41
N ILE A 132 18.97 -13.09 0.31
CA ILE A 132 18.85 -12.12 -0.78
C ILE A 132 18.11 -10.86 -0.32
N VAL A 133 17.07 -11.03 0.51
CA VAL A 133 16.34 -9.91 1.11
C VAL A 133 17.23 -9.14 2.09
N GLU A 134 17.99 -9.83 2.94
CA GLU A 134 18.93 -9.23 3.88
C GLU A 134 20.07 -8.48 3.17
N ASP A 135 20.60 -9.03 2.09
CA ASP A 135 21.58 -8.35 1.24
C ASP A 135 20.99 -7.09 0.60
N TYR A 136 19.73 -7.14 0.14
CA TYR A 136 19.04 -5.96 -0.36
C TYR A 136 18.89 -4.89 0.74
N LEU A 137 18.47 -5.28 1.95
CA LEU A 137 18.36 -4.39 3.10
C LEU A 137 19.70 -3.73 3.47
N ALA A 138 20.79 -4.48 3.40
CA ALA A 138 22.13 -3.97 3.67
C ALA A 138 22.58 -2.92 2.64
N ASN A 139 22.12 -3.03 1.39
CA ASN A 139 22.44 -2.08 0.31
C ASN A 139 21.58 -0.80 0.32
N LEU A 140 20.54 -0.73 1.16
CA LEU A 140 19.65 0.44 1.30
C LEU A 140 20.08 1.44 2.38
N VAL A 141 21.14 1.13 3.15
CA VAL A 141 21.67 1.97 4.26
C VAL A 141 22.72 2.95 3.77
#